data_AF-A0A7J5Q4Q0-F1
#
_entry.id   AF-A0A7J5Q4Q0-F1
#
_cell.length_a   1.000
_cell.length_b   1.000
_cell.length_c   1.000
_cell.angle_alpha   90.00
_cell.angle_beta   90.00
_cell.angle_gamma   90.00
#
_symmetry.space_group_name_H-M   'P 1'
#
loop_
_entity.id
_entity.type
_entity.pdbx_description
1 polymer ?
#
loop_
_entity_poly.entity_id
_entity_poly.type
_entity_poly.pdbx_seq_one_letter_code
_entity_poly.pdbx_strand_id
1 'polypeptide(L)'
;MVHRGKPNVRLSDCMICNSSTLQESEVLESGTYPVYGANGIVGYLDCYATLNEAIYIIKDGSGVGTVFYVAGKCSAAGTLNTLQAKEGYSLQYLYYLLTVFNFEPYKTGMAIPHIYFKDYGKAKVFCPSHSEQFKYTKLLSTIDSKLLAEQNALVNYNLQKQYLLRQMFI
;
A
#
# COMPACT_ATOMS: atom_id res chain seq x y z
N MET A 1 10.09 3.26 24.80
CA MET A 1 9.09 2.27 25.27
C MET A 1 7.92 2.29 24.30
N VAL A 2 7.77 1.26 23.47
CA VAL A 2 6.56 1.11 22.63
C VAL A 2 5.42 0.76 23.58
N HIS A 3 4.41 1.64 23.70
CA HIS A 3 3.16 1.25 24.35
C HIS A 3 2.59 0.08 23.54
N ARG A 4 2.80 -1.16 24.01
CA ARG A 4 2.09 -2.32 23.49
C ARG A 4 0.67 -2.23 24.03
N GLY A 5 -0.14 -1.40 23.38
CA GLY A 5 -1.58 -1.41 23.60
C GLY A 5 -2.10 -2.83 23.39
N LYS A 6 -3.00 -3.28 24.28
CA LYS A 6 -3.59 -4.61 24.16
C LYS A 6 -4.47 -4.65 22.90
N PRO A 7 -4.39 -5.70 22.06
CA PRO A 7 -5.27 -5.82 20.91
C PRO A 7 -6.75 -5.68 21.29
N ASN A 8 -7.46 -4.74 20.67
CA ASN A 8 -8.78 -4.30 21.10
C ASN A 8 -9.83 -4.28 19.97
N VAL A 9 -9.42 -4.38 18.69
CA VAL A 9 -10.32 -4.39 17.54
C VAL A 9 -9.90 -5.48 16.54
N ARG A 10 -10.83 -6.06 15.79
CA ARG A 10 -10.47 -6.92 14.64
C ARG A 10 -10.25 -6.07 13.40
N LEU A 11 -9.38 -6.51 12.49
CA LEU A 11 -9.21 -5.84 11.20
C LEU A 11 -10.53 -5.72 10.41
N SER A 12 -11.41 -6.73 10.50
CA SER A 12 -12.74 -6.71 9.90
C SER A 12 -13.67 -5.64 10.49
N ASP A 13 -13.41 -5.17 11.69
CA ASP A 13 -14.25 -4.18 12.38
C ASP A 13 -13.87 -2.75 11.96
N CYS A 14 -12.60 -2.53 11.56
CA CYS A 14 -12.10 -1.22 11.15
C CYS A 14 -11.89 -1.06 9.63
N MET A 15 -11.98 -2.15 8.84
CA MET A 15 -11.70 -2.11 7.41
C MET A 15 -12.74 -2.86 6.56
N ILE A 16 -12.87 -2.44 5.31
CA ILE A 16 -13.60 -3.12 4.24
C ILE A 16 -12.57 -3.57 3.20
N CYS A 17 -12.73 -4.78 2.66
CA CYS A 17 -11.87 -5.33 1.62
C CYS A 17 -12.69 -5.63 0.38
N ASN A 18 -12.23 -5.13 -0.76
CA ASN A 18 -12.78 -5.41 -2.09
C ASN A 18 -11.70 -6.07 -2.96
N SER A 19 -12.09 -7.07 -3.75
CA SER A 19 -11.20 -7.71 -4.71
C SER A 19 -11.46 -7.16 -6.11
N SER A 20 -10.41 -7.05 -6.92
CA SER A 20 -10.55 -6.79 -8.35
C SER A 20 -10.58 -8.11 -9.13
N THR A 21 -11.27 -8.12 -10.28
CA THR A 21 -11.22 -9.21 -11.27
C THR A 21 -10.41 -8.82 -12.51
N LEU A 22 -9.86 -7.61 -12.55
CA LEU A 22 -9.13 -7.07 -13.69
C LEU A 22 -7.85 -7.88 -13.95
N GLN A 23 -7.75 -8.47 -15.13
CA GLN A 23 -6.57 -9.20 -15.57
C GLN A 23 -5.54 -8.24 -16.16
N GLU A 24 -4.25 -8.56 -16.01
CA GLU A 24 -3.17 -7.74 -16.59
C GLU A 24 -3.20 -7.74 -18.12
N SER A 25 -3.87 -8.71 -18.78
CA SER A 25 -4.08 -8.68 -20.23
C SER A 25 -5.15 -7.68 -20.69
N GLU A 26 -5.96 -7.16 -19.77
CA GLU A 26 -7.06 -6.23 -20.06
C GLU A 26 -6.65 -4.76 -19.90
N VAL A 27 -5.42 -4.49 -19.46
CA VAL A 27 -4.90 -3.12 -19.29
C VAL A 27 -4.24 -2.62 -20.57
N LEU A 28 -4.20 -1.30 -20.73
CA LEU A 28 -3.59 -0.64 -21.89
C LEU A 28 -2.18 -0.16 -21.58
N GLU A 29 -1.32 -0.06 -22.60
CA GLU A 29 0.01 0.58 -22.46
C GLU A 29 -0.08 2.07 -22.17
N SER A 30 -1.16 2.72 -22.60
CA SER A 30 -1.44 4.14 -22.38
C SER A 30 -2.90 4.35 -22.02
N GLY A 31 -3.16 5.35 -21.16
CA GLY A 31 -4.49 5.68 -20.67
C GLY A 31 -4.41 6.73 -19.57
N THR A 32 -5.57 7.11 -19.03
CA THR A 32 -5.63 8.24 -18.08
C THR A 32 -5.25 7.84 -16.66
N TYR A 33 -5.65 6.65 -16.20
CA TYR A 33 -5.52 6.23 -14.80
C TYR A 33 -4.66 4.97 -14.66
N PRO A 34 -3.70 4.94 -13.73
CA PRO A 34 -2.82 3.79 -13.57
C PRO A 34 -3.54 2.60 -12.95
N VAL A 35 -3.15 1.41 -13.40
CA VAL A 35 -3.50 0.13 -12.80
C VAL A 35 -2.28 -0.42 -12.07
N TYR A 36 -2.44 -0.69 -10.78
CA TYR A 36 -1.40 -1.28 -9.96
C TYR A 36 -1.55 -2.80 -9.89
N GLY A 37 -0.44 -3.52 -10.06
CA GLY A 37 -0.29 -4.93 -9.74
C GLY A 37 0.73 -5.14 -8.61
N ALA A 38 1.17 -6.39 -8.42
CA ALA A 38 2.10 -6.77 -7.36
C ALA A 38 3.45 -6.02 -7.40
N ASN A 39 3.89 -5.59 -8.59
CA ASN A 39 5.21 -5.00 -8.81
C ASN A 39 5.14 -3.52 -9.25
N GLY A 40 4.05 -2.82 -8.96
CA GLY A 40 3.84 -1.43 -9.37
C GLY A 40 2.83 -1.29 -10.50
N ILE A 41 3.00 -0.27 -11.35
CA ILE A 41 2.07 0.00 -12.46
C ILE A 41 2.22 -1.08 -13.53
N VAL A 42 1.12 -1.75 -13.87
CA VAL A 42 1.07 -2.80 -14.91
C VAL A 42 0.43 -2.30 -16.21
N GLY A 43 -0.21 -1.14 -16.19
CA GLY A 43 -0.81 -0.49 -17.34
C GLY A 43 -1.79 0.61 -16.93
N TYR A 44 -2.69 0.96 -17.84
CA TYR A 44 -3.61 2.08 -17.68
C TYR A 44 -5.02 1.73 -18.15
N LEU A 45 -5.99 2.50 -17.64
CA LEU A 45 -7.39 2.48 -18.05
C LEU A 45 -7.94 3.91 -18.12
N ASP A 46 -9.03 4.11 -18.86
CA ASP A 46 -9.77 5.39 -18.87
C ASP A 46 -10.84 5.49 -17.78
N CYS A 47 -11.04 4.41 -17.02
CA CYS A 47 -11.86 4.37 -15.82
C CYS A 47 -11.02 4.01 -14.59
N TYR A 48 -11.55 4.30 -13.40
CA TYR A 48 -10.89 4.03 -12.13
C TYR A 48 -11.85 3.35 -11.14
N ALA A 49 -11.32 2.45 -10.31
CA ALA A 49 -12.05 1.81 -9.22
C ALA A 49 -11.83 2.54 -7.88
N THR A 50 -10.68 3.17 -7.72
CA THR A 50 -10.32 3.98 -6.55
C THR A 50 -10.36 5.45 -6.94
N LEU A 51 -11.12 6.27 -6.21
CA LEU A 51 -11.25 7.72 -6.46
C LEU A 51 -10.22 8.55 -5.69
N ASN A 52 -10.10 8.30 -4.39
CA ASN A 52 -9.29 9.08 -3.46
C ASN A 52 -8.08 8.25 -3.02
N GLU A 53 -8.10 7.74 -1.80
CA GLU A 53 -7.03 6.95 -1.22
C GLU A 53 -7.50 5.55 -0.92
N ALA A 54 -6.57 4.60 -0.97
CA ALA A 54 -6.80 3.21 -0.60
C ALA A 54 -5.51 2.58 -0.10
N ILE A 55 -5.64 1.44 0.58
CA ILE A 55 -4.51 0.53 0.78
C ILE A 55 -4.67 -0.61 -0.21
N TYR A 56 -3.67 -0.84 -1.04
CA TYR A 56 -3.60 -2.05 -1.84
C TYR A 56 -2.76 -3.08 -1.12
N ILE A 57 -3.22 -4.33 -1.10
CA ILE A 57 -2.47 -5.46 -0.52
C ILE A 57 -2.35 -6.57 -1.55
N ILE A 58 -1.14 -7.11 -1.72
CA ILE A 58 -0.91 -8.28 -2.57
C ILE A 58 -1.58 -9.48 -1.92
N LYS A 59 -2.61 -10.02 -2.58
CA LYS A 59 -3.34 -11.19 -2.09
C LYS A 59 -2.85 -12.51 -2.68
N ASP A 60 -2.24 -12.48 -3.85
CA ASP A 60 -1.74 -13.66 -4.58
C ASP A 60 -0.30 -13.42 -5.09
N GLY A 61 0.58 -14.42 -4.96
CA GLY A 61 1.94 -14.38 -5.49
C GLY A 61 3.06 -14.29 -4.43
N SER A 62 4.30 -14.09 -4.87
CA SER A 62 5.47 -14.06 -3.99
C SER A 62 5.47 -12.89 -3.00
N GLY A 63 4.85 -11.77 -3.36
CA GLY A 63 4.76 -10.55 -2.56
C GLY A 63 3.62 -10.52 -1.53
N VAL A 64 2.91 -11.64 -1.31
CA VAL A 64 1.70 -11.67 -0.47
C VAL A 64 1.90 -11.04 0.91
N GLY A 65 0.95 -10.17 1.27
CA GLY A 65 0.97 -9.39 2.51
C GLY A 65 1.64 -8.02 2.38
N THR A 66 2.33 -7.74 1.27
CA THR A 66 2.88 -6.40 1.01
C THR A 66 1.75 -5.41 0.78
N VAL A 67 1.83 -4.26 1.47
CA VAL A 67 0.83 -3.20 1.39
C VAL A 67 1.40 -1.92 0.77
N PHE A 68 0.58 -1.24 -0.01
CA PHE A 68 0.86 0.04 -0.64
C PHE A 68 -0.21 1.05 -0.26
N TYR A 69 0.21 2.26 0.12
CA TYR A 69 -0.72 3.38 0.22
C TYR A 69 -0.82 4.05 -1.14
N VAL A 70 -2.02 4.11 -1.70
CA VAL A 70 -2.26 4.76 -2.99
C VAL A 70 -3.18 5.96 -2.80
N ALA A 71 -2.91 7.02 -3.56
CA ALA A 71 -3.70 8.24 -3.57
C ALA A 71 -3.95 8.68 -5.02
N GLY A 72 -5.14 9.21 -5.27
CA GLY A 72 -5.61 9.60 -6.58
C GLY A 72 -6.39 8.49 -7.30
N LYS A 73 -6.91 8.87 -8.46
CA LYS A 73 -7.72 7.98 -9.31
C LYS A 73 -6.86 6.87 -9.89
N CYS A 74 -7.15 5.62 -9.51
CA CYS A 74 -6.40 4.45 -9.96
C CYS A 74 -7.23 3.17 -9.84
N SER A 75 -6.67 2.05 -10.31
CA SER A 75 -7.28 0.72 -10.21
C SER A 75 -6.28 -0.31 -9.73
N ALA A 76 -6.80 -1.43 -9.22
CA ALA A 76 -6.01 -2.57 -8.77
C ALA A 76 -6.22 -3.75 -9.73
N ALA A 77 -5.15 -4.46 -10.09
CA ALA A 77 -5.22 -5.74 -10.78
C ALA A 77 -5.74 -6.84 -9.87
N GLY A 78 -6.15 -7.97 -10.45
CA GLY A 78 -6.76 -9.09 -9.73
C GLY A 78 -5.86 -9.78 -8.70
N THR A 79 -4.55 -9.54 -8.72
CA THR A 79 -3.58 -10.01 -7.72
C THR A 79 -3.59 -9.18 -6.43
N LEU A 80 -4.29 -8.04 -6.43
CA LEU A 80 -4.41 -7.13 -5.30
C LEU A 80 -5.83 -7.14 -4.71
N ASN A 81 -5.90 -6.87 -3.41
CA ASN A 81 -7.13 -6.42 -2.76
C ASN A 81 -7.04 -4.93 -2.47
N THR A 82 -8.17 -4.24 -2.55
CA THR A 82 -8.36 -2.85 -2.13
C THR A 82 -8.95 -2.82 -0.73
N LEU A 83 -8.26 -2.19 0.21
CA LEU A 83 -8.72 -2.01 1.57
C LEU A 83 -9.09 -0.54 1.82
N GLN A 84 -10.23 -0.35 2.48
CA GLN A 84 -10.78 0.94 2.86
C GLN A 84 -11.02 0.98 4.37
N ALA A 85 -10.80 2.13 4.98
CA ALA A 85 -11.11 2.33 6.39
C ALA A 85 -12.62 2.51 6.56
N LYS A 86 -13.17 1.94 7.63
CA LYS A 86 -14.52 2.25 8.08
C LYS A 86 -14.55 3.59 8.80
N GLU A 87 -15.75 4.15 8.96
CA GLU A 87 -15.96 5.39 9.71
C GLU A 87 -15.35 5.29 11.13
N GLY A 88 -14.66 6.35 11.55
CA GLY A 88 -13.97 6.41 12.84
C GLY A 88 -12.54 5.86 12.85
N TYR A 89 -12.04 5.34 11.73
CA TYR A 89 -10.67 4.83 11.59
C TYR A 89 -9.86 5.61 10.57
N SER A 90 -8.58 5.85 10.87
CA SER A 90 -7.65 6.47 9.93
C SER A 90 -7.07 5.43 8.98
N LEU A 91 -7.27 5.63 7.66
CA LEU A 91 -6.66 4.77 6.63
C LEU A 91 -5.14 4.77 6.73
N GLN A 92 -4.51 5.93 6.93
CA GLN A 92 -3.06 6.03 7.11
C GLN A 92 -2.56 5.25 8.33
N TYR A 93 -3.28 5.33 9.46
CA TYR A 93 -2.90 4.55 10.65
C TYR A 93 -2.94 3.05 10.37
N LEU A 94 -4.00 2.60 9.71
CA LEU A 94 -4.18 1.20 9.31
C LEU A 94 -3.11 0.77 8.31
N TYR A 95 -2.68 1.63 7.40
CA TYR A 95 -1.57 1.36 6.50
C TYR A 95 -0.29 1.04 7.27
N TYR A 96 0.15 1.93 8.16
CA TYR A 96 1.35 1.72 8.97
C TYR A 96 1.25 0.47 9.84
N LEU A 97 0.06 0.20 10.40
CA LEU A 97 -0.21 -0.99 11.18
C LEU A 97 -0.03 -2.25 10.31
N LEU A 98 -0.58 -2.26 9.10
CA LEU A 98 -0.46 -3.40 8.18
C LEU A 98 0.96 -3.57 7.64
N THR A 99 1.76 -2.50 7.51
CA THR A 99 3.17 -2.58 7.11
C THR A 99 4.00 -3.43 8.08
N VAL A 100 3.64 -3.47 9.36
CA VAL A 100 4.32 -4.26 10.39
C VAL A 100 3.51 -5.47 10.85
N PHE A 101 2.36 -5.74 10.21
CA PHE A 101 1.48 -6.85 10.56
C PHE A 101 2.07 -8.18 10.05
N ASN A 102 2.04 -9.21 10.89
CA ASN A 102 2.54 -10.52 10.50
C ASN A 102 1.47 -11.30 9.73
N PHE A 103 1.61 -11.32 8.40
CA PHE A 103 0.72 -12.08 7.52
C PHE A 103 1.06 -13.57 7.41
N GLU A 104 2.23 -14.02 7.88
CA GLU A 104 2.67 -15.43 7.73
C GLU A 104 1.65 -16.47 8.21
N PRO A 105 0.97 -16.30 9.37
CA PRO A 105 -0.02 -17.28 9.84
C PRO A 105 -1.27 -17.38 8.95
N TYR A 106 -1.46 -16.43 8.04
CA TYR A 106 -2.61 -16.35 7.15
C TYR A 106 -2.29 -16.74 5.71
N LYS A 107 -1.00 -16.97 5.38
CA LYS A 107 -0.59 -17.42 4.06
C LYS A 107 -1.02 -18.86 3.84
N THR A 108 -1.58 -19.11 2.66
CA THR A 108 -2.03 -20.43 2.20
C THR A 108 -1.46 -20.71 0.81
N GLY A 109 -1.43 -21.97 0.38
CA GLY A 109 -0.86 -22.37 -0.91
C GLY A 109 0.66 -22.55 -0.86
N MET A 110 1.14 -23.69 -1.38
CA MET A 110 2.57 -24.03 -1.35
C MET A 110 3.35 -23.41 -2.52
N ALA A 111 2.84 -23.56 -3.75
CA ALA A 111 3.53 -23.07 -4.95
C ALA A 111 3.30 -21.56 -5.19
N ILE A 112 2.07 -21.10 -4.95
CA ILE A 112 1.69 -19.69 -5.03
C ILE A 112 1.08 -19.35 -3.68
N PRO A 113 1.70 -18.45 -2.89
CA PRO A 113 1.11 -17.98 -1.65
C PRO A 113 -0.13 -17.14 -1.91
N HIS A 114 -1.10 -17.24 -1.00
CA HIS A 114 -2.37 -16.52 -1.04
C HIS A 114 -2.84 -16.12 0.37
N ILE A 115 -3.48 -14.96 0.51
CA ILE A 115 -4.20 -14.54 1.74
C ILE A 115 -5.65 -14.16 1.44
N TYR A 116 -6.54 -14.40 2.39
CA TYR A 116 -7.94 -14.02 2.30
C TYR A 116 -8.35 -13.10 3.45
N PHE A 117 -9.06 -12.01 3.15
CA PHE A 117 -9.52 -11.07 4.17
C PHE A 117 -10.46 -11.72 5.19
N LYS A 118 -11.22 -12.74 4.79
CA LYS A 118 -12.05 -13.53 5.73
C LYS A 118 -11.22 -14.20 6.85
N ASP A 119 -9.92 -14.37 6.65
CA ASP A 119 -9.01 -15.03 7.59
C ASP A 119 -8.19 -14.01 8.38
N TYR A 120 -7.37 -13.18 7.72
CA TYR A 120 -6.59 -12.16 8.44
C TYR A 120 -7.46 -11.04 9.01
N GLY A 121 -8.65 -10.80 8.45
CA GLY A 121 -9.63 -9.86 9.01
C GLY A 121 -10.06 -10.20 10.44
N LYS A 122 -9.96 -11.47 10.86
CA LYS A 122 -10.28 -11.92 12.23
C LYS A 122 -9.18 -11.56 13.25
N ALA A 123 -7.99 -11.20 12.79
CA ALA A 123 -6.86 -10.85 13.64
C ALA A 123 -7.20 -9.64 14.51
N LYS A 124 -6.89 -9.73 15.80
CA LYS A 124 -7.00 -8.58 16.70
C LYS A 124 -5.74 -7.73 16.63
N VAL A 125 -5.94 -6.44 16.49
CA VAL A 125 -4.87 -5.44 16.45
C VAL A 125 -5.16 -4.37 17.51
N PHE A 126 -4.13 -3.64 17.90
CA PHE A 126 -4.33 -2.47 18.74
C PHE A 126 -4.73 -1.29 17.84
N CYS A 127 -5.82 -0.64 18.17
CA CYS A 127 -6.26 0.58 17.52
C CYS A 127 -6.64 1.60 18.61
N PRO A 128 -5.86 2.68 18.77
CA PRO A 128 -6.08 3.68 19.80
C PRO A 128 -7.22 4.63 19.41
N SER A 129 -7.51 5.63 20.25
CA SER A 129 -8.50 6.65 19.92
C SER A 129 -8.15 7.38 18.62
N HIS A 130 -9.15 7.95 17.93
CA HIS A 130 -8.93 8.69 16.68
C HIS A 130 -7.88 9.82 16.83
N SER A 131 -7.90 10.52 17.97
CA SER A 131 -6.90 11.55 18.28
C SER A 131 -5.47 11.00 18.39
N GLU A 132 -5.31 9.82 18.98
CA GLU A 132 -4.00 9.14 19.04
C GLU A 132 -3.57 8.58 17.69
N GLN A 133 -4.49 8.01 16.90
CA GLN A 133 -4.21 7.58 15.53
C GLN A 133 -3.62 8.75 14.73
N PHE A 134 -4.23 9.94 14.82
CA PHE A 134 -3.75 11.15 14.15
C PHE A 134 -2.34 11.57 14.61
N LYS A 135 -2.00 11.43 15.91
CA LYS A 135 -0.65 11.72 16.41
C LYS A 135 0.39 10.79 15.78
N TYR A 136 0.07 9.50 15.68
CA TYR A 136 0.96 8.53 15.03
C TYR A 136 1.13 8.84 13.55
N THR A 137 0.05 9.06 12.81
CA THR A 137 0.11 9.30 11.37
C THR A 137 0.82 10.61 11.06
N LYS A 138 0.62 11.67 11.84
CA LYS A 138 1.34 12.94 11.65
C LYS A 138 2.85 12.77 11.79
N LEU A 139 3.30 12.04 12.80
CA LEU A 139 4.73 11.78 13.00
C LEU A 139 5.30 10.94 11.85
N LEU A 140 4.66 9.82 11.52
CA LEU A 140 5.16 8.89 10.50
C LEU A 140 5.13 9.50 9.09
N SER A 141 4.05 10.21 8.73
CA SER A 141 3.97 10.91 7.44
C SER A 141 5.01 12.02 7.29
N THR A 142 5.43 12.67 8.39
CA THR A 142 6.53 13.63 8.36
C THR A 142 7.85 12.94 8.02
N ILE A 143 8.09 11.75 8.57
CA ILE A 143 9.28 10.94 8.28
C ILE A 143 9.25 10.47 6.82
N ASP A 144 8.12 9.96 6.34
CA ASP A 144 7.96 9.50 4.96
C ASP A 144 8.16 10.65 3.96
N SER A 145 7.62 11.83 4.26
CA SER A 145 7.79 13.03 3.43
C SER A 145 9.27 13.44 3.35
N LYS A 146 10.00 13.35 4.46
CA LYS A 146 11.44 13.62 4.49
C LYS A 146 12.22 12.57 3.69
N LEU A 147 11.89 11.29 3.86
CA LEU A 147 12.53 10.19 3.13
C LEU A 147 12.35 10.37 1.62
N LEU A 148 11.14 10.69 1.17
CA LEU A 148 10.83 10.95 -0.24
C LEU A 148 11.65 12.13 -0.80
N ALA A 149 11.74 13.23 -0.03
CA ALA A 149 12.53 14.39 -0.44
C ALA A 149 14.01 14.05 -0.62
N GLU A 150 14.59 13.26 0.29
CA GLU A 150 16.00 12.83 0.20
C GLU A 150 16.24 11.86 -0.96
N GLN A 151 15.31 10.94 -1.23
CA GLN A 151 15.39 10.05 -2.39
C GLN A 151 15.36 10.84 -3.71
N ASN A 152 14.48 11.84 -3.82
CA ASN A 152 14.43 12.71 -4.99
C ASN A 152 15.72 13.53 -5.16
N ALA A 153 16.27 14.06 -4.07
CA ALA A 153 17.55 14.77 -4.09
C ALA A 153 18.68 13.85 -4.58
N LEU A 154 18.74 12.61 -4.09
CA LEU A 154 19.72 11.61 -4.52
C LEU A 154 19.61 11.30 -6.02
N VAL A 155 18.40 11.13 -6.55
CA VAL A 155 18.17 10.91 -7.99
C VAL A 155 18.70 12.11 -8.79
N ASN A 156 18.37 13.33 -8.37
CA ASN A 156 18.83 14.55 -9.05
C ASN A 156 20.35 14.69 -9.03
N TYR A 157 21.01 14.41 -7.90
CA TYR A 157 22.47 14.45 -7.81
C TYR A 157 23.13 13.39 -8.69
N ASN A 158 22.54 12.20 -8.82
CA ASN A 158 23.04 11.18 -9.74
C ASN A 158 22.92 11.61 -11.21
N LEU A 159 21.79 12.22 -11.60
CA LEU A 159 21.61 12.78 -12.94
C LEU A 159 22.63 13.89 -13.23
N GLN A 160 22.82 14.80 -12.28
CA GLN A 160 23.80 15.89 -12.40
C GLN A 160 25.23 15.34 -12.53
N LYS A 161 25.61 14.36 -11.70
CA LYS A 161 26.91 13.69 -11.77
C LYS A 161 27.14 13.06 -13.15
N GLN A 162 26.15 12.33 -13.67
CA GLN A 162 26.25 11.71 -14.99
C GLN A 162 26.41 12.75 -16.10
N TYR A 163 25.65 13.85 -16.03
CA TYR A 163 25.77 14.95 -16.98
C TYR A 163 27.18 15.55 -16.97
N LEU A 164 27.70 15.93 -15.79
CA LEU A 164 29.02 16.54 -15.66
C LEU A 164 30.14 15.60 -16.12
N LEU A 165 30.06 14.30 -15.79
CA LEU A 165 31.04 13.32 -16.27
C LEU A 165 31.06 13.24 -17.80
N ARG A 166 29.91 13.30 -18.47
CA ARG A 166 29.87 13.33 -19.95
C ARG A 166 30.54 14.58 -20.52
N GLN A 167 30.42 15.73 -19.84
CA GLN A 167 31.06 16.98 -20.27
C GLN A 167 32.58 16.98 -20.09
N MET A 168 33.14 16.16 -19.19
CA MET A 168 34.58 16.12 -18.94
C MET A 168 35.40 15.38 -20.00
N PHE A 169 34.76 14.52 -20.80
CA PHE A 169 35.42 13.65 -21.78
C PHE A 169 35.00 13.95 -23.23
N ILE A 170 34.46 15.16 -23.46
CA ILE A 170 34.22 15.80 -24.77
C ILE A 170 35.09 17.05 -24.81
#